data_AF-A0A842W3B3-F1
#
_entry.id   AF-A0A842W3B3-F1
#
_cell.length_a   1.000
_cell.length_b   1.000
_cell.length_c   1.000
_cell.angle_alpha   90.00
_cell.angle_beta   90.00
_cell.angle_gamma   90.00
#
_symmetry.space_group_name_H-M   'P 1'
#
loop_
_entity.id
_entity.type
_entity.pdbx_description
1 polymer ?
#
loop_
_entity_poly.entity_id
_entity_poly.type
_entity_poly.pdbx_seq_one_letter_code
_entity_poly.pdbx_strand_id
1 'polypeptide(L)' 'MPRKPSNKKRYNFLIDSSVYEDFSLLCEELGLVRSKTIEIFLKKFNKEHKEKLKELKKK' A
#
# COMPACT_ATOMS: atom_id res chain seq x y z
N MET A 1 -4.40 15.50 27.31
CA MET A 1 -3.76 15.43 25.98
C MET A 1 -4.61 14.56 25.06
N PRO A 2 -4.95 15.00 23.84
CA PRO A 2 -5.65 14.15 22.89
C PRO A 2 -4.82 12.88 22.66
N ARG A 3 -5.45 11.71 22.81
CA ARG A 3 -4.77 10.42 22.62
C ARG A 3 -4.27 10.35 21.17
N LYS A 4 -2.95 10.19 20.97
CA LYS A 4 -2.39 10.00 19.63
C LYS A 4 -3.12 8.82 18.97
N PRO A 5 -3.64 8.96 17.75
CA PRO A 5 -4.31 7.86 17.06
C PRO A 5 -3.35 6.67 16.97
N SER A 6 -3.77 5.52 17.47
CA SER A 6 -2.89 4.35 17.52
C SER A 6 -2.55 3.92 16.10
N ASN A 7 -1.29 3.56 15.85
CA ASN A 7 -0.83 3.02 14.59
C ASN A 7 -1.45 1.65 14.22
N LYS A 8 -2.45 1.14 14.97
CA LYS A 8 -3.13 -0.14 14.72
C LYS A 8 -3.80 -0.24 13.35
N LYS A 9 -4.06 0.89 12.67
CA LYS A 9 -4.58 0.92 11.29
C LYS A 9 -3.47 0.96 10.22
N ARG A 10 -2.19 0.96 10.60
CA ARG A 10 -1.09 0.88 9.64
C ARG A 10 -0.96 -0.54 9.14
N TYR A 11 -0.87 -0.67 7.82
CA TYR A 11 -0.60 -1.93 7.15
C TYR A 11 0.86 -2.31 7.35
N ASN A 12 1.13 -3.48 7.92
CA ASN A 12 2.45 -4.08 7.92
C ASN A 12 2.54 -5.00 6.71
N PHE A 13 3.40 -4.64 5.76
CA PHE A 13 3.70 -5.46 4.61
C PHE A 13 4.88 -6.39 4.95
N LEU A 14 4.70 -7.69 4.69
CA LEU A 14 5.82 -8.62 4.56
C LEU A 14 6.18 -8.65 3.07
N ILE A 15 7.16 -7.85 2.68
CA ILE A 15 7.73 -7.81 1.33
C ILE A 15 9.13 -8.37 1.42
N ASP A 16 9.53 -9.16 0.42
CA ASP A 16 10.90 -9.63 0.28
C ASP A 16 11.88 -8.44 0.29
N SER A 17 12.98 -8.55 1.03
CA SER A 17 13.92 -7.44 1.18
C SER A 17 14.49 -6.98 -0.17
N SER A 18 14.79 -7.91 -1.09
CA SER A 18 15.35 -7.58 -2.40
C SER A 18 14.38 -6.75 -3.24
N VAL A 19 13.11 -7.16 -3.29
CA VAL A 19 12.05 -6.45 -4.01
C VAL A 19 11.82 -5.06 -3.42
N TYR A 20 11.89 -4.93 -2.09
CA TYR A 20 11.73 -3.65 -1.43
C TYR A 20 12.90 -2.69 -1.70
N GLU A 21 14.13 -3.20 -1.73
CA GLU A 21 15.33 -2.43 -2.05
C GLU A 21 15.29 -1.87 -3.47
N ASP A 22 15.01 -2.72 -4.47
CA ASP A 22 14.86 -2.30 -5.87
C ASP A 22 13.77 -1.23 -6.03
N PHE A 23 12.62 -1.45 -5.39
CA PHE A 23 11.53 -0.48 -5.38
C PHE A 23 11.92 0.84 -4.71
N SER A 24 12.72 0.80 -3.64
CA SER A 24 13.19 1.98 -2.94
C SER A 24 14.11 2.82 -3.82
N LEU A 25 15.07 2.17 -4.49
CA LEU A 25 15.99 2.83 -5.43
C LEU A 25 15.24 3.50 -6.57
N LEU A 26 14.28 2.81 -7.18
CA LEU A 26 13.43 3.38 -8.23
C LEU A 26 12.60 4.57 -7.74
N CYS A 27 12.08 4.51 -6.52
CA CYS A 27 11.35 5.64 -5.95
C CYS A 27 12.27 6.84 -5.71
N GLU A 28 13.50 6.62 -5.27
CA GLU A 28 14.48 7.70 -5.04
C GLU A 28 14.90 8.35 -6.35
N GLU A 29 15.23 7.57 -7.38
CA GLU A 29 15.63 8.06 -8.70
C GLU A 29 14.51 8.88 -9.37
N LEU A 30 13.25 8.46 -9.19
CA LEU A 30 12.08 9.13 -9.76
C LEU A 30 11.51 10.24 -8.86
N GLY A 31 12.09 10.48 -7.68
CA GLY A 31 11.59 11.49 -6.73
C GLY A 31 10.20 11.16 -6.14
N LEU A 32 9.86 9.88 -6.04
CA LEU A 32 8.56 9.39 -5.59
C LEU A 32 8.55 9.02 -4.11
N VAL A 33 7.41 9.26 -3.46
CA VAL A 33 7.19 8.86 -2.07
C VAL A 33 6.72 7.40 -2.03
N ARG A 34 7.61 6.49 -1.60
CA ARG A 34 7.37 5.04 -1.48
C ARG A 34 5.98 4.65 -0.98
N SER A 35 5.56 5.23 0.15
CA SER A 35 4.25 4.92 0.77
C SER A 35 3.06 5.35 -0.11
N LYS A 36 3.14 6.50 -0.78
CA LYS A 36 2.11 6.96 -1.71
C LYS A 36 2.07 6.09 -2.95
N THR A 37 3.22 5.67 -3.47
CA THR A 37 3.30 4.80 -4.65
C THR A 37 2.64 3.45 -4.39
N ILE A 38 2.89 2.84 -3.22
CA ILE A 38 2.21 1.61 -2.78
C ILE A 38 0.70 1.84 -2.66
N GLU A 39 0.27 2.95 -2.06
CA GLU A 39 -1.15 3.28 -1.94
C GLU A 39 -1.83 3.42 -3.32
N ILE A 40 -1.17 4.07 -4.27
CA ILE A 40 -1.65 4.23 -5.65
C ILE A 40 -1.78 2.87 -6.32
N PHE A 41 -0.77 2.01 -6.19
CA PHE A 41 -0.79 0.65 -6.73
C PHE A 41 -1.98 -0.15 -6.20
N LEU A 42 -2.16 -0.17 -4.87
CA LEU A 42 -3.28 -0.87 -4.23
C LEU A 42 -4.65 -0.32 -4.64
N LYS A 43 -4.77 1.01 -4.78
CA LYS A 43 -6.00 1.65 -5.29
C LYS A 43 -6.31 1.21 -6.72
N LYS A 44 -5.29 1.13 -7.58
CA LYS A 44 -5.44 0.69 -8.96
C LYS A 44 -5.87 -0.78 -9.02
N PHE A 45 -5.19 -1.65 -8.28
CA PHE A 45 -5.54 -3.07 -8.16
C PHE A 45 -7.00 -3.27 -7.69
N ASN A 46 -7.41 -2.56 -6.63
CA ASN A 46 -8.79 -2.61 -6.14
C ASN A 46 -9.82 -2.10 -7.15
N LYS A 47 -9.43 -1.12 -7.99
CA LYS A 47 -10.29 -0.58 -9.04
C LYS A 47 -10.47 -1.60 -10.17
N GLU A 48 -9.40 -2.27 -10.56
CA GLU A 48 -9.41 -3.33 -11.59
C GLU A 48 -10.25 -4.53 -11.15
N HIS A 49 -10.14 -4.93 -9.88
CA HIS A 49 -10.88 -6.07 -9.32
C HIS A 49 -12.14 -5.68 -8.55
N LYS A 50 -12.74 -4.52 -8.87
CA LYS A 50 -13.87 -3.95 -8.12
C LYS A 50 -15.08 -4.87 -8.02
N GLU A 51 -15.38 -5.62 -9.07
CA GLU A 51 -16.53 -6.54 -9.10
C GLU A 51 -16.33 -7.71 -8.14
N LYS A 52 -15.18 -8.38 -8.22
CA LYS A 52 -14.79 -9.45 -7.30
C LYS A 52 -14.71 -8.96 -5.85
N LEU A 53 -14.23 -7.72 -5.63
CA LEU A 53 -14.20 -7.11 -4.30
C LEU A 53 -15.62 -6.90 -3.72
N LYS A 54 -16.61 -6.56 -4.55
CA LYS A 54 -18.01 -6.44 -4.11
C LYS A 54 -18.59 -7.78 -3.71
N GLU A 55 -18.27 -8.85 -4.43
CA GLU A 55 -18.72 -10.20 -4.09
C GLU A 55 -18.13 -10.67 -2.75
N LEU A 56 -16.82 -10.46 -2.55
CA LEU A 56 -16.13 -10.84 -1.32
C LEU A 56 -16.62 -10.07 -0.08
N LYS A 57 -17.06 -8.82 -0.23
CA LYS A 57 -17.60 -8.00 0.88
C LYS A 57 -19.05 -8.31 1.25
N LYS A 58 -19.77 -9.07 0.41
CA LYS A 58 -21.15 -9.50 0.68
C LYS A 58 -21.20 -10.84 1.42
N LYS A 59 -20.11 -11.61 1.40
CA LYS A 59 -19.89 -12.75 2.29
C LYS A 59 -19.45 -12.28 3.66
#